data_AF-M4CPF5-F1
#
_entry.id   AF-M4CPF5-F1
#
_cell.length_a   1.000
_cell.length_b   1.000
_cell.length_c   1.000
_cell.angle_alpha   90.00
_cell.angle_beta   90.00
_cell.angle_gamma   90.00
#
_symmetry.space_group_name_H-M   'P 1'
#
loop_
_entity.id
_entity.type
_entity.pdbx_description
1 polymer ?
#
loop_
_entity_poly.entity_id
_entity_poly.type
_entity_poly.pdbx_seq_one_letter_code
_entity_poly.pdbx_strand_id
1 'polypeptide(L)'
;MSRLKAFSLKGCRKLVSVPPILEYIDFIDASDCKSLEILQWSFPNQFVWLKFANCFKLNQEARDLIIQSNSRSAVLPGGQVPPYFTHRATGGGPLTIKLNQNPLPISMKFKVCILLP
;
A
#
# COMPACT_ATOMS: atom_id res chain seq x y z
N MET A 1 29.04 -4.33 0.36
CA MET A 1 27.89 -3.80 1.10
C MET A 1 26.66 -4.58 0.71
N SER A 2 26.08 -5.35 1.63
CA SER A 2 24.83 -6.10 1.42
C SER A 2 23.64 -5.15 1.46
N ARG A 3 22.81 -5.13 0.41
CA ARG A 3 21.55 -4.37 0.39
C ARG A 3 20.42 -5.32 0.75
N LEU A 4 19.63 -4.99 1.78
CA LEU A 4 18.49 -5.81 2.17
C LEU A 4 17.38 -5.68 1.12
N LYS A 5 17.07 -6.76 0.39
CA LYS A 5 16.01 -6.74 -0.64
C LYS A 5 14.62 -6.99 -0.08
N ALA A 6 14.51 -7.85 0.93
CA ALA A 6 13.25 -8.28 1.50
C ALA A 6 13.32 -8.21 3.03
N PHE A 7 12.28 -7.65 3.65
CA PHE A 7 12.16 -7.57 5.11
C PHE A 7 10.82 -8.16 5.55
N SER A 8 10.86 -9.16 6.43
CA SER A 8 9.65 -9.82 6.92
C SER A 8 9.53 -9.67 8.44
N LEU A 9 8.38 -9.19 8.86
CA LEU A 9 7.91 -9.06 10.24
C LEU A 9 6.65 -9.91 10.47
N LYS A 10 6.36 -10.85 9.56
CA LYS A 10 5.10 -11.58 9.55
C LYS A 10 4.83 -12.25 10.90
N GLY A 11 3.65 -12.00 11.45
CA GLY A 11 3.19 -12.62 12.69
C GLY A 11 3.82 -12.02 13.96
N CYS A 12 4.54 -10.90 13.89
CA CYS A 12 5.01 -10.17 15.06
C CYS A 12 3.84 -9.47 15.79
N ARG A 13 2.99 -10.26 16.46
CA ARG A 13 1.71 -9.81 17.03
C ARG A 13 1.83 -8.76 18.12
N LYS A 14 3.00 -8.61 18.76
CA LYS A 14 3.28 -7.62 19.81
C LYS A 14 4.01 -6.37 19.29
N LEU A 15 4.37 -6.34 18.01
CA LEU A 15 5.07 -5.19 17.42
C LEU A 15 4.09 -4.02 17.30
N VAL A 16 4.44 -2.87 17.88
CA VAL A 16 3.60 -1.65 17.89
C VAL A 16 4.04 -0.65 16.83
N SER A 17 5.35 -0.56 16.58
CA SER A 17 5.92 0.32 15.58
C SER A 17 7.03 -0.37 14.79
N VAL A 18 7.20 0.04 13.55
CA VAL A 18 8.38 -0.32 12.73
C VAL A 18 9.35 0.86 12.77
N PRO A 19 10.64 0.63 13.09
CA PRO A 19 11.64 1.69 13.10
C PRO A 19 11.86 2.29 11.69
N PRO A 20 12.49 3.46 11.59
CA PRO A 20 12.82 4.04 10.30
C PRO A 20 13.66 3.11 9.43
N ILE A 21 13.17 2.84 8.22
CA ILE A 21 13.90 2.09 7.21
C ILE A 21 14.40 3.09 6.18
N LEU A 22 15.71 3.27 6.10
CA LEU A 22 16.36 4.25 5.21
C LEU A 22 17.00 3.59 3.97
N GLU A 23 16.91 2.27 3.85
CA GLU A 23 17.50 1.52 2.75
C GLU A 23 16.50 1.26 1.61
N TYR A 24 17.05 0.91 0.45
CA TYR A 24 16.28 0.44 -0.70
C TYR A 24 15.78 -0.98 -0.46
N ILE A 25 14.47 -1.16 -0.35
CA ILE A 25 13.82 -2.46 -0.13
C ILE A 25 12.84 -2.73 -1.27
N ASP A 26 12.90 -3.95 -1.81
CA ASP A 26 11.99 -4.41 -2.87
C ASP A 26 10.65 -4.90 -2.29
N PHE A 27 10.69 -5.53 -1.11
CA PHE A 27 9.53 -6.21 -0.53
C PHE A 27 9.49 -6.13 1.00
N ILE A 28 8.31 -5.80 1.55
CA ILE A 28 8.01 -5.91 2.99
C ILE A 28 6.76 -6.75 3.23
N ASP A 29 6.90 -7.71 4.15
CA ASP A 29 5.78 -8.47 4.69
C ASP A 29 5.66 -8.31 6.20
N ALA A 30 4.69 -7.51 6.62
CA ALA A 30 4.29 -7.33 8.01
C ALA A 30 2.88 -7.91 8.25
N SER A 31 2.45 -8.91 7.47
CA SER A 31 1.13 -9.53 7.65
C SER A 31 0.98 -10.13 9.05
N ASP A 32 -0.24 -10.11 9.58
CA ASP A 32 -0.60 -10.64 10.91
C ASP A 32 0.06 -9.93 12.11
N CYS A 33 0.63 -8.74 11.92
CA CYS A 33 1.10 -7.86 12.99
C CYS A 33 -0.08 -7.12 13.66
N LYS A 34 -0.84 -7.84 14.48
CA LYS A 34 -2.11 -7.34 15.07
C LYS A 34 -1.98 -6.13 15.99
N SER A 35 -0.81 -5.88 16.58
CA SER A 35 -0.57 -4.70 17.44
C SER A 35 0.09 -3.53 16.71
N LEU A 36 0.39 -3.68 15.41
CA LEU A 36 1.12 -2.67 14.67
C LEU A 36 0.24 -1.45 14.43
N GLU A 37 0.67 -0.30 14.93
CA GLU A 37 -0.06 0.95 14.92
C GLU A 37 0.61 2.00 14.03
N ILE A 38 1.94 2.13 14.13
CA ILE A 38 2.68 3.26 13.55
C ILE A 38 3.78 2.75 12.61
N LEU A 39 3.98 3.47 11.50
CA LEU A 39 5.10 3.28 10.57
C LEU A 39 5.95 4.54 10.57
N GLN A 40 7.22 4.44 10.98
CA GLN A 40 8.14 5.58 10.96
C GLN A 40 8.99 5.59 9.69
N TRP A 41 8.38 5.29 8.54
CA TRP A 41 9.10 5.02 7.30
C TRP A 41 8.96 6.16 6.28
N SER A 42 10.05 6.51 5.60
CA SER A 42 10.02 7.29 4.37
C SER A 42 10.15 6.37 3.15
N PHE A 43 9.31 6.57 2.13
CA PHE A 43 9.37 5.85 0.85
C PHE A 43 10.04 6.71 -0.24
N PRO A 44 11.33 7.06 -0.16
CA PRO A 44 11.92 7.89 -1.21
C PRO A 44 12.05 7.06 -2.49
N ASN A 45 11.10 7.24 -3.42
CA ASN A 45 11.12 6.73 -4.80
C ASN A 45 11.38 5.22 -4.95
N GLN A 46 10.74 4.39 -4.11
CA GLN A 46 10.90 2.93 -4.20
C GLN A 46 9.65 2.25 -4.78
N PHE A 47 9.87 1.46 -5.81
CA PHE A 47 8.89 0.54 -6.37
C PHE A 47 8.77 -0.72 -5.50
N VAL A 48 8.31 -0.54 -4.25
CA VAL A 48 8.23 -1.57 -3.21
C VAL A 48 6.89 -2.32 -3.23
N TRP A 49 6.91 -3.60 -2.86
CA TRP A 49 5.72 -4.39 -2.54
C TRP A 49 5.49 -4.45 -1.03
N LEU A 50 4.28 -4.09 -0.60
CA LEU A 50 3.94 -3.94 0.81
C LEU A 50 2.79 -4.87 1.21
N LYS A 51 2.98 -5.68 2.26
CA LYS A 51 1.91 -6.49 2.85
C LYS A 51 1.71 -6.15 4.32
N PHE A 52 0.52 -5.65 4.63
CA PHE A 52 0.04 -5.36 5.99
C PHE A 52 -1.31 -6.03 6.23
N ALA A 53 -1.55 -7.20 5.62
CA ALA A 53 -2.77 -7.96 5.82
C ALA A 53 -2.97 -8.24 7.32
N ASN A 54 -4.21 -8.13 7.80
CA ASN A 54 -4.57 -8.35 9.21
C ASN A 54 -3.91 -7.41 10.25
N CYS A 55 -3.30 -6.30 9.83
CA CYS A 55 -2.76 -5.27 10.73
C CYS A 55 -3.84 -4.28 11.20
N PHE A 56 -4.89 -4.78 11.87
CA PHE A 56 -6.11 -3.99 12.10
C PHE A 56 -5.92 -2.72 12.93
N LYS A 57 -4.88 -2.66 13.78
CA LYS A 57 -4.54 -1.48 14.58
C LYS A 57 -3.75 -0.41 13.83
N LEU A 58 -3.37 -0.65 12.58
CA LEU A 58 -2.61 0.31 11.78
C LEU A 58 -3.38 1.63 11.70
N ASN A 59 -2.78 2.72 12.16
CA ASN A 59 -3.44 4.02 12.28
C ASN A 59 -3.66 4.65 10.89
N GLN A 60 -4.48 5.72 10.85
CA GLN A 60 -4.84 6.37 9.59
C GLN A 60 -3.63 6.97 8.89
N GLU A 61 -2.72 7.60 9.63
CA GLU A 61 -1.48 8.18 9.10
C GLU A 61 -0.61 7.13 8.39
N ALA A 62 -0.39 5.97 8.99
CA ALA A 62 0.36 4.86 8.40
C ALA A 62 -0.32 4.31 7.14
N ARG A 63 -1.67 4.21 7.16
CA ARG A 63 -2.44 3.81 5.97
C ARG A 63 -2.26 4.83 4.86
N ASP A 64 -2.40 6.11 5.16
CA ASP A 64 -2.26 7.21 4.21
C ASP A 64 -0.85 7.27 3.62
N LEU A 65 0.18 7.04 4.43
CA LEU A 65 1.57 6.94 3.95
C LEU A 65 1.74 5.81 2.92
N ILE A 66 1.20 4.62 3.19
CA ILE A 66 1.25 3.50 2.24
C ILE A 66 0.45 3.81 0.98
N ILE A 67 -0.73 4.38 1.14
CA ILE A 67 -1.65 4.79 0.08
C ILE A 67 -1.05 5.88 -0.82
N GLN A 68 -0.30 6.83 -0.28
CA GLN A 68 0.31 7.91 -1.03
C GLN A 68 1.70 7.54 -1.57
N SER A 69 2.29 6.44 -1.08
CA SER A 69 3.57 5.94 -1.59
C SER A 69 3.52 5.57 -3.08
N ASN A 70 4.69 5.65 -3.72
CA ASN A 70 4.95 5.13 -5.07
C ASN A 70 5.17 3.60 -5.11
N SER A 71 4.58 2.87 -4.16
CA SER A 71 4.64 1.40 -4.12
C SER A 71 4.06 0.78 -5.40
N ARG A 72 4.61 -0.37 -5.82
CA ARG A 72 4.04 -1.16 -6.93
C ARG A 72 2.69 -1.76 -6.53
N SER A 73 2.60 -2.23 -5.29
CA SER A 73 1.38 -2.79 -4.72
C SER A 73 1.44 -2.70 -3.21
N ALA A 74 0.27 -2.53 -2.59
CA ALA A 74 0.10 -2.59 -1.16
C ALA A 74 -1.15 -3.41 -0.80
N VAL A 75 -1.04 -4.23 0.24
CA VAL A 75 -2.18 -4.88 0.89
C VAL A 75 -2.34 -4.28 2.27
N LEU A 76 -3.50 -3.70 2.54
CA LEU A 76 -3.84 -3.02 3.78
C LEU A 76 -5.11 -3.65 4.36
N PRO A 77 -5.31 -3.62 5.68
CA PRO A 77 -6.59 -3.95 6.27
C PRO A 77 -7.60 -2.83 5.95
N GLY A 78 -8.80 -3.20 5.54
CA GLY A 78 -9.85 -2.24 5.21
C GLY A 78 -11.16 -2.94 4.89
N GLY A 79 -12.25 -2.18 4.93
CA GLY A 79 -13.60 -2.65 4.55
C GLY A 79 -14.24 -1.82 3.43
N GLN A 80 -13.55 -0.76 2.97
CA GLN A 80 -14.02 0.14 1.93
C GLN A 80 -12.83 0.63 1.11
N VAL A 81 -13.08 0.93 -0.16
CA VAL A 81 -12.12 1.65 -1.00
C VAL A 81 -11.90 3.05 -0.39
N PRO A 82 -10.66 3.56 -0.30
CA PRO A 82 -10.38 4.91 0.21
C PRO A 82 -10.93 6.06 -0.68
N PRO A 83 -11.34 7.20 -0.09
CA PRO A 83 -12.07 8.27 -0.81
C PRO A 83 -11.29 8.96 -1.93
N TYR A 84 -9.96 8.91 -1.92
CA TYR A 84 -9.13 9.51 -2.96
C TYR A 84 -9.24 8.78 -4.32
N PHE A 85 -9.77 7.55 -4.36
CA PHE A 85 -10.17 6.91 -5.61
C PHE A 85 -11.52 7.45 -6.06
N THR A 86 -11.47 8.40 -7.00
CA THR A 86 -12.64 9.13 -7.52
C THR A 86 -13.50 8.30 -8.46
N HIS A 87 -12.91 7.31 -9.14
CA HIS A 87 -13.63 6.39 -10.02
C HIS A 87 -13.84 5.06 -9.30
N ARG A 88 -15.10 4.67 -9.10
CA ARG A 88 -15.49 3.51 -8.29
C ARG A 88 -16.59 2.70 -8.96
N ALA A 89 -16.52 1.39 -8.86
CA ALA A 89 -17.64 0.50 -9.15
C ALA A 89 -18.47 0.33 -7.87
N THR A 90 -19.80 0.35 -8.01
CA THR A 90 -20.75 0.20 -6.89
C THR A 90 -21.24 -1.23 -6.71
N GLY A 91 -20.71 -2.20 -7.48
CA GLY A 91 -21.05 -3.62 -7.38
C GLY A 91 -19.91 -4.51 -7.87
N GLY A 92 -20.15 -5.82 -7.97
CA GLY A 92 -19.14 -6.82 -8.40
C GLY A 92 -18.76 -6.80 -9.89
N GLY A 93 -19.19 -5.79 -10.64
CA GLY A 93 -18.91 -5.64 -12.07
C GLY A 93 -17.60 -4.88 -12.35
N PRO A 94 -17.15 -4.87 -13.62
CA PRO A 94 -15.94 -4.16 -14.02
C PRO A 94 -16.09 -2.63 -13.88
N LEU A 95 -14.98 -1.94 -13.62
CA LEU A 95 -14.89 -0.48 -13.66
C LEU A 95 -14.35 -0.03 -15.02
N THR A 96 -15.12 0.78 -15.76
CA THR A 96 -14.70 1.37 -17.05
C THR A 96 -14.54 2.88 -16.91
N ILE A 97 -13.38 3.42 -17.30
CA ILE A 97 -13.07 4.85 -17.28
C ILE A 97 -12.98 5.35 -18.71
N LYS A 98 -13.76 6.39 -19.05
CA LYS A 98 -13.69 7.06 -20.35
C LYS A 98 -12.58 8.10 -20.32
N LEU A 99 -11.69 8.07 -21.32
CA LEU A 99 -10.63 9.06 -21.50
C LEU A 99 -11.11 10.12 -22.48
N ASN A 100 -11.08 11.39 -22.09
CA ASN A 100 -11.60 12.50 -22.89
C ASN A 100 -10.51 13.18 -23.75
N GLN A 101 -9.33 12.55 -23.92
CA GLN A 101 -8.21 13.13 -24.67
C GLN A 101 -8.07 12.46 -26.05
N ASN A 102 -7.89 13.28 -27.08
CA ASN A 102 -7.54 12.83 -28.44
C ASN A 102 -6.53 13.81 -29.07
N PRO A 103 -5.29 13.38 -29.39
CA PRO A 103 -4.74 12.04 -29.20
C PRO A 103 -4.52 11.70 -27.72
N LEU A 104 -4.44 10.40 -27.41
CA LEU A 104 -4.04 9.94 -26.08
C LEU A 104 -2.56 10.25 -25.82
N PRO A 105 -2.16 10.56 -24.58
CA PRO A 105 -0.77 10.72 -24.19
C PRO A 105 0.02 9.41 -24.36
N ILE A 106 1.30 9.56 -24.67
CA ILE A 106 2.25 8.46 -24.92
C ILE A 106 2.40 7.55 -23.68
N SER A 107 2.20 8.09 -22.48
CA SER A 107 2.20 7.31 -21.25
C SER A 107 1.16 7.84 -20.26
N MET A 108 0.51 6.92 -19.54
CA MET A 108 -0.35 7.22 -18.39
C MET A 108 0.08 6.36 -17.20
N LYS A 109 -0.02 6.94 -16.01
CA LYS A 109 0.11 6.22 -14.74
C LYS A 109 -1.22 6.29 -14.02
N PHE A 110 -1.68 5.16 -13.54
CA PHE A 110 -2.90 5.07 -12.75
C PHE A 110 -2.63 4.22 -11.51
N LYS A 111 -3.42 4.46 -10.46
CA LYS A 111 -3.43 3.66 -9.24
C LYS A 111 -4.80 2.98 -9.16
N VAL A 112 -4.80 1.69 -8.86
CA VAL A 112 -6.02 0.89 -8.70
C VAL A 112 -6.12 0.41 -7.26
N CYS A 113 -7.33 0.36 -6.73
CA CYS A 113 -7.63 -0.33 -5.47
C CYS A 113 -8.77 -1.31 -5.70
N ILE A 114 -8.59 -2.51 -5.16
CA ILE A 114 -9.56 -3.58 -5.19
C ILE A 114 -9.85 -3.91 -3.73
N LEU A 115 -11.13 -3.91 -3.37
CA LEU A 115 -11.58 -4.40 -2.08
C LEU A 115 -11.72 -5.92 -2.18
N LEU A 116 -10.99 -6.66 -1.35
CA LEU A 116 -11.07 -8.12 -1.28
C LEU A 116 -12.09 -8.53 -0.20
N PRO A 117 -12.81 -9.64 -0.40
CA PRO A 117 -13.71 -10.21 0.61
C PRO A 117 -12.97 -10.77 1.83
#